data_AF-A0A952Q4P6-F1
#
_entry.id   AF-A0A952Q4P6-F1
#
_cell.length_a   1.000
_cell.length_b   1.000
_cell.length_c   1.000
_cell.angle_alpha   90.00
_cell.angle_beta   90.00
_cell.angle_gamma   90.00
#
_symmetry.space_group_name_H-M   'P 1'
#
loop_
_entity.id
_entity.type
_entity.pdbx_description
1 polymer ?
#
loop_
_entity_poly.entity_id
_entity_poly.type
_entity_poly.pdbx_seq_one_letter_code
_entity_poly.pdbx_strand_id
1 'polypeptide(L)'
;MLRVGYIGLGLMGSAMARNLMKAGYPLVVHNRSRGIVDQLVAEGARAAHSPKEVAEQVDVVFTNLPDSPDVEKVAIGENGIIAGAHDGLIFVDNSTIKPETARKLAVDLAKAGIVALDAPVSGGQIGAQQGTLVFMIGGPKEAFEQLDPLWKAMGKSWVLVGDSGAGQIAKAANQIMVAAQMAAMGELLVFAQKSGVDPFKVVEAIKGGAAQCWTLDVKPPRLAQGIRTPGFKAHMQLKDLNIVLDTGETYHAPLPLSEVTREMFKDMIDHGDGEQDNAAVLSVLERKTGIHVGPDAPKP
;
A
#
# COMPACT_ATOMS: atom_id res chain seq x y z
N MET A 1 -10.73 9.83 24.70
CA MET A 1 -10.68 9.63 23.23
C MET A 1 -9.23 9.72 22.82
N LEU A 2 -8.73 8.79 22.00
CA LEU A 2 -7.32 8.80 21.58
C LEU A 2 -7.02 10.04 20.73
N ARG A 3 -5.88 10.68 20.99
CA ARG A 3 -5.26 11.69 20.13
C ARG A 3 -4.41 10.97 19.11
N VAL A 4 -4.57 11.29 17.83
CA VAL A 4 -3.95 10.54 16.74
C VAL A 4 -2.96 11.43 16.00
N GLY A 5 -1.78 10.90 15.73
CA GLY A 5 -0.78 11.50 14.86
C GLY A 5 -0.74 10.78 13.51
N TYR A 6 -0.54 11.51 12.42
CA TYR A 6 -0.37 10.91 11.09
C TYR A 6 0.80 11.55 10.33
N ILE A 7 1.77 10.73 9.97
CA ILE A 7 2.99 11.13 9.27
C ILE A 7 3.07 10.47 7.90
N GLY A 8 3.25 11.27 6.86
CA GLY A 8 3.23 10.79 5.48
C GLY A 8 1.85 10.94 4.87
N LEU A 9 1.66 12.06 4.18
CA LEU A 9 0.35 12.50 3.67
C LEU A 9 0.27 12.38 2.14
N GLY A 10 0.76 11.26 1.60
CA GLY A 10 0.59 10.93 0.18
C GLY A 10 -0.86 10.63 -0.19
N LEU A 11 -1.07 10.04 -1.37
CA LEU A 11 -2.41 9.65 -1.86
C LEU A 11 -3.17 8.77 -0.85
N MET A 12 -2.48 7.81 -0.25
CA MET A 12 -3.05 6.89 0.74
C MET A 12 -3.17 7.55 2.13
N GLY A 13 -2.08 8.14 2.64
CA GLY A 13 -2.02 8.70 4.00
C GLY A 13 -2.98 9.85 4.24
N SER A 14 -3.12 10.77 3.28
CA SER A 14 -4.07 11.89 3.41
C SER A 14 -5.53 11.44 3.41
N ALA A 15 -5.88 10.36 2.70
CA ALA A 15 -7.23 9.80 2.72
C ALA A 15 -7.54 9.11 4.06
N MET A 16 -6.58 8.34 4.59
CA MET A 16 -6.70 7.70 5.90
C MET A 16 -6.79 8.74 7.04
N ALA A 17 -5.97 9.78 7.01
CA ALA A 17 -6.04 10.91 7.93
C ALA A 17 -7.44 11.56 7.94
N ARG A 18 -8.03 11.80 6.77
CA ARG A 18 -9.41 12.34 6.67
C ARG A 18 -10.45 11.42 7.27
N ASN A 19 -10.33 10.12 7.10
CA ASN A 19 -11.27 9.17 7.71
C ASN A 19 -11.20 9.19 9.24
N LEU A 20 -10.00 9.31 9.82
CA LEU A 20 -9.82 9.47 11.25
C LEU A 20 -10.46 10.76 11.77
N MET A 21 -10.28 11.89 11.06
CA MET A 21 -10.95 13.15 11.40
C MET A 21 -12.48 13.04 11.29
N LYS A 22 -12.99 12.40 10.22
CA LYS A 22 -14.43 12.17 10.02
C LYS A 22 -15.04 11.29 11.11
N ALA A 23 -14.26 10.35 11.66
CA ALA A 23 -14.65 9.54 12.82
C ALA A 23 -14.56 10.32 14.15
N GLY A 24 -14.12 11.57 14.12
CA GLY A 24 -14.10 12.49 15.26
C GLY A 24 -12.78 12.57 16.01
N TYR A 25 -11.73 11.85 15.61
CA TYR A 25 -10.45 11.84 16.33
C TYR A 25 -9.68 13.16 16.16
N PRO A 26 -9.08 13.72 17.23
CA PRO A 26 -8.22 14.88 17.12
C PRO A 26 -6.93 14.44 16.42
N LEU A 27 -6.59 15.09 15.32
CA LEU A 27 -5.49 14.66 14.46
C LEU A 27 -4.34 15.69 14.44
N VAL A 28 -3.13 15.25 14.74
CA VAL A 28 -1.88 16.01 14.54
C VAL A 28 -1.18 15.43 13.31
N VAL A 29 -0.84 16.26 12.32
CA VAL A 29 -0.30 15.78 11.05
C VAL A 29 1.04 16.39 10.71
N HIS A 30 1.88 15.58 10.07
CA HIS A 30 3.17 16.00 9.57
C HIS A 30 3.48 15.37 8.20
N ASN A 31 4.11 16.14 7.32
CA ASN A 31 4.63 15.67 6.05
C ASN A 31 5.79 16.57 5.60
N ARG A 32 6.72 16.01 4.83
CA ARG A 32 7.85 16.78 4.26
C ARG A 32 7.36 17.98 3.43
N SER A 33 6.35 17.77 2.59
CA SER A 33 5.73 18.83 1.80
C SER A 33 4.62 19.50 2.61
N ARG A 34 4.75 20.82 2.82
CA ARG A 34 3.82 21.60 3.66
C ARG A 34 2.43 21.77 3.07
N GLY A 35 2.28 21.87 1.75
CA GLY A 35 0.98 22.15 1.12
C GLY A 35 -0.14 21.19 1.54
N ILE A 36 0.12 19.87 1.64
CA ILE A 36 -0.89 18.91 2.09
C ILE A 36 -1.18 18.98 3.60
N VAL A 37 -0.20 19.39 4.41
CA VAL A 37 -0.42 19.67 5.83
C VAL A 37 -1.39 20.82 5.99
N ASP A 38 -1.14 21.91 5.26
CA ASP A 38 -1.95 23.13 5.37
C ASP A 38 -3.38 22.89 4.87
N GLN A 39 -3.56 22.02 3.86
CA GLN A 39 -4.88 21.54 3.44
C GLN A 39 -5.62 20.79 4.57
N LEU A 40 -4.98 19.80 5.21
CA LEU A 40 -5.62 19.07 6.31
C LEU A 40 -5.87 19.94 7.54
N VAL A 41 -5.05 20.95 7.80
CA VAL A 41 -5.29 21.94 8.86
C VAL A 41 -6.55 22.75 8.58
N ALA A 42 -6.77 23.18 7.34
CA ALA A 42 -8.00 23.85 6.93
C ALA A 42 -9.25 22.93 7.07
N GLU A 43 -9.05 21.61 7.04
CA GLU A 43 -10.08 20.59 7.28
C GLU A 43 -10.27 20.23 8.77
N GLY A 44 -9.44 20.77 9.68
CA GLY A 44 -9.58 20.59 11.14
C GLY A 44 -8.43 19.84 11.84
N ALA A 45 -7.37 19.45 11.13
CA ALA A 45 -6.17 18.90 11.75
C ALA A 45 -5.32 19.97 12.44
N ARG A 46 -4.40 19.53 13.31
CA ARG A 46 -3.31 20.36 13.85
C ARG A 46 -2.00 20.04 13.12
N ALA A 47 -1.24 21.06 12.74
CA ALA A 47 0.08 20.84 12.16
C ALA A 47 1.14 20.57 13.23
N ALA A 48 2.11 19.73 12.88
CA ALA A 48 3.41 19.63 13.53
C ALA A 48 4.55 19.84 12.51
N HIS A 49 5.71 20.23 13.00
CA HIS A 49 6.90 20.56 12.21
C HIS A 49 7.95 19.44 12.19
N SER A 50 7.79 18.39 13.01
CA SER A 50 8.64 17.20 12.99
C SER A 50 7.90 15.94 13.45
N PRO A 51 8.40 14.73 13.14
CA PRO A 51 7.88 13.48 13.72
C PRO A 51 7.91 13.45 15.25
N LYS A 52 8.99 13.95 15.85
CA LYS A 52 9.10 14.15 17.31
C LYS A 52 7.92 14.96 17.86
N GLU A 53 7.64 16.12 17.26
CA GLU A 53 6.57 17.01 17.73
C GLU A 53 5.19 16.37 17.59
N VAL A 54 4.97 15.51 16.58
CA VAL A 54 3.73 14.71 16.51
C VAL A 54 3.66 13.76 17.71
N ALA A 55 4.72 12.99 17.96
CA ALA A 55 4.77 11.98 19.01
C ALA A 55 4.52 12.57 20.42
N GLU A 56 5.04 13.77 20.71
CA GLU A 56 4.85 14.45 22.01
C GLU A 56 3.38 14.82 22.32
N GLN A 57 2.49 14.79 21.32
CA GLN A 57 1.14 15.33 21.42
C GLN A 57 0.03 14.27 21.35
N VAL A 58 0.36 13.01 21.03
CA VAL A 58 -0.61 12.00 20.60
C VAL A 58 -0.46 10.69 21.35
N ASP A 59 -1.53 9.91 21.43
CA ASP A 59 -1.49 8.59 22.07
C ASP A 59 -1.08 7.50 21.06
N VAL A 60 -1.34 7.73 19.77
CA VAL A 60 -1.02 6.82 18.67
C VAL A 60 -0.47 7.62 17.51
N VAL A 61 0.66 7.20 16.92
CA VAL A 61 1.20 7.81 15.71
C VAL A 61 1.24 6.81 14.56
N PHE A 62 0.62 7.18 13.44
CA PHE A 62 0.64 6.41 12.21
C PHE A 62 1.71 6.93 11.25
N THR A 63 2.37 6.04 10.54
CA THR A 63 3.18 6.37 9.36
C THR A 63 2.63 5.75 8.09
N ASN A 64 2.77 6.45 6.97
CA ASN A 64 2.56 5.90 5.64
C ASN A 64 3.54 6.51 4.64
N LEU A 65 4.66 5.83 4.45
CA LEU A 65 5.87 6.32 3.82
C LEU A 65 6.30 5.41 2.66
N PRO A 66 7.19 5.90 1.76
CA PRO A 66 7.51 5.17 0.52
C PRO A 66 8.22 3.83 0.74
N ASP A 67 9.22 3.76 1.64
CA ASP A 67 10.03 2.57 1.86
C ASP A 67 10.69 2.53 3.26
N SER A 68 11.34 1.41 3.56
CA SER A 68 12.01 1.05 4.81
C SER A 68 12.94 2.17 5.34
N PRO A 69 13.83 2.78 4.52
CA PRO A 69 14.71 3.85 5.02
C PRO A 69 13.95 5.11 5.45
N ASP A 70 12.81 5.41 4.80
CA ASP A 70 11.98 6.55 5.17
C ASP A 70 11.30 6.31 6.53
N VAL A 71 10.79 5.09 6.75
CA VAL A 71 10.19 4.70 8.03
C VAL A 71 11.25 4.72 9.14
N GLU A 72 12.43 4.15 8.92
CA GLU A 72 13.51 4.20 9.91
C GLU A 72 13.91 5.63 10.27
N LYS A 73 14.07 6.50 9.27
CA LYS A 73 14.40 7.91 9.52
C LYS A 73 13.32 8.62 10.34
N VAL A 74 12.05 8.39 10.04
CA VAL A 74 10.92 9.02 10.75
C VAL A 74 10.70 8.41 12.13
N ALA A 75 10.91 7.11 12.31
CA ALA A 75 10.68 6.43 13.58
C ALA A 75 11.83 6.67 14.56
N ILE A 76 13.08 6.49 14.13
CA ILE A 76 14.24 6.41 15.02
C ILE A 76 15.38 7.38 14.67
N GLY A 77 15.17 8.31 13.73
CA GLY A 77 16.13 9.39 13.44
C GLY A 77 16.22 10.45 14.54
N GLU A 78 17.15 11.41 14.39
CA GLU A 78 17.46 12.46 15.38
C GLU A 78 16.22 13.27 15.83
N ASN A 79 15.31 13.58 14.91
CA ASN A 79 14.01 14.23 15.19
C ASN A 79 12.83 13.28 14.90
N GLY A 80 13.07 11.99 15.06
CA GLY A 80 12.10 10.93 14.84
C GLY A 80 11.08 10.82 15.97
N ILE A 81 10.10 9.92 15.78
CA ILE A 81 9.07 9.59 16.76
C ILE A 81 9.68 9.20 18.11
N ILE A 82 10.77 8.42 18.11
CA ILE A 82 11.45 7.96 19.33
C ILE A 82 11.93 9.11 20.22
N ALA A 83 12.25 10.27 19.64
CA ALA A 83 12.72 11.43 20.39
C ALA A 83 11.58 12.22 21.08
N GLY A 84 10.32 11.88 20.78
CA GLY A 84 9.12 12.40 21.43
C GLY A 84 8.38 11.34 22.26
N ALA A 85 9.08 10.25 22.61
CA ALA A 85 8.51 9.14 23.39
C ALA A 85 7.93 9.61 24.72
N HIS A 86 6.78 9.05 25.08
CA HIS A 86 6.19 9.16 26.41
C HIS A 86 5.40 7.89 26.72
N ASP A 87 5.03 7.73 27.99
CA ASP A 87 4.30 6.56 28.47
C ASP A 87 3.01 6.34 27.67
N GLY A 88 2.82 5.10 27.20
CA GLY A 88 1.63 4.68 26.48
C GLY A 88 1.58 5.03 24.99
N LEU A 89 2.62 5.66 24.43
CA LEU A 89 2.67 5.95 22.99
C LEU A 89 2.71 4.65 22.16
N ILE A 90 1.81 4.54 21.19
CA ILE A 90 1.77 3.44 20.22
C ILE A 90 2.17 3.96 18.83
N PHE A 91 3.15 3.29 18.22
CA PHE A 91 3.54 3.49 16.83
C PHE A 91 2.87 2.46 15.92
N VAL A 92 2.28 2.92 14.82
CA VAL A 92 1.68 2.05 13.81
C VAL A 92 2.22 2.40 12.42
N ASP A 93 2.87 1.46 11.75
CA ASP A 93 3.34 1.67 10.38
C ASP A 93 2.39 1.07 9.34
N ASN A 94 1.75 1.92 8.52
CA ASN A 94 0.93 1.49 7.39
C ASN A 94 1.72 1.38 6.07
N SER A 95 3.02 1.67 6.10
CA SER A 95 3.91 1.54 4.94
C SER A 95 4.08 0.07 4.56
N THR A 96 4.48 -0.18 3.31
CA THR A 96 4.95 -1.50 2.89
C THR A 96 6.48 -1.49 2.90
N ILE A 97 7.09 -2.22 3.82
CA ILE A 97 8.53 -2.23 4.08
C ILE A 97 9.03 -3.68 4.25
N LYS A 98 10.35 -3.86 4.39
CA LYS A 98 10.90 -5.18 4.69
C LYS A 98 10.43 -5.69 6.07
N PRO A 99 10.04 -6.97 6.21
CA PRO A 99 9.67 -7.54 7.51
C PRO A 99 10.74 -7.39 8.59
N GLU A 100 12.02 -7.48 8.20
CA GLU A 100 13.17 -7.33 9.10
C GLU A 100 13.25 -5.91 9.66
N THR A 101 12.94 -4.90 8.85
CA THR A 101 12.87 -3.50 9.30
C THR A 101 11.76 -3.32 10.32
N ALA A 102 10.57 -3.88 10.09
CA ALA A 102 9.47 -3.81 11.06
C ALA A 102 9.84 -4.43 12.42
N ARG A 103 10.50 -5.60 12.41
CA ARG A 103 11.01 -6.25 13.64
C ARG A 103 12.06 -5.42 14.35
N LYS A 104 13.02 -4.87 13.59
CA LYS A 104 14.07 -4.00 14.13
C LYS A 104 13.44 -2.77 14.80
N LEU A 105 12.49 -2.12 14.14
CA LEU A 105 11.80 -0.95 14.70
C LEU A 105 11.04 -1.30 15.97
N ALA A 106 10.36 -2.44 16.03
CA ALA A 106 9.68 -2.88 17.25
C ALA A 106 10.67 -3.03 18.43
N VAL A 107 11.84 -3.63 18.20
CA VAL A 107 12.89 -3.76 19.22
C VAL A 107 13.46 -2.40 19.64
N ASP A 108 13.75 -1.52 18.69
CA ASP A 108 14.37 -0.23 18.97
C ASP A 108 13.40 0.73 19.68
N LEU A 109 12.13 0.76 19.28
CA LEU A 109 11.09 1.57 19.89
C LEU A 109 10.71 1.07 21.29
N ALA A 110 10.72 -0.25 21.52
CA ALA A 110 10.45 -0.82 22.84
C ALA A 110 11.47 -0.36 23.91
N LYS A 111 12.73 -0.10 23.52
CA LYS A 111 13.76 0.46 24.44
C LYS A 111 13.38 1.85 24.97
N ALA A 112 12.54 2.58 24.23
CA ALA A 112 12.01 3.89 24.62
C ALA A 112 10.58 3.80 25.19
N GLY A 113 10.07 2.60 25.49
CA GLY A 113 8.71 2.39 26.01
C GLY A 113 7.59 2.53 24.98
N ILE A 114 7.92 2.60 23.68
CA ILE A 114 6.93 2.71 22.60
C ILE A 114 6.54 1.31 22.13
N VAL A 115 5.24 1.05 22.07
CA VAL A 115 4.71 -0.18 21.47
C VAL A 115 4.57 0.00 19.96
N ALA A 116 5.03 -0.97 19.17
CA ALA A 116 5.02 -0.88 17.71
C ALA A 116 4.14 -1.95 17.06
N LEU A 117 3.35 -1.55 16.06
CA LEU A 117 2.61 -2.43 15.16
C LEU A 117 3.00 -2.15 13.71
N ASP A 118 3.33 -3.18 12.94
CA ASP A 118 3.35 -3.09 11.49
C ASP A 118 1.96 -3.44 10.96
N ALA A 119 1.31 -2.50 10.29
CA ALA A 119 -0.07 -2.60 9.84
C ALA A 119 -0.23 -2.17 8.36
N PRO A 120 0.50 -2.77 7.41
CA PRO A 120 0.33 -2.49 5.99
C PRO A 120 -1.09 -2.77 5.50
N VAL A 121 -1.46 -2.08 4.42
CA VAL A 121 -2.84 -2.07 3.90
C VAL A 121 -2.96 -2.58 2.46
N SER A 122 -4.16 -3.02 2.09
CA SER A 122 -4.55 -3.31 0.71
C SER A 122 -5.94 -2.75 0.40
N GLY A 123 -6.19 -2.45 -0.89
CA GLY A 123 -7.43 -1.80 -1.37
C GLY A 123 -7.21 -0.52 -2.19
N GLY A 124 -5.97 -0.03 -2.28
CA GLY A 124 -5.58 1.12 -3.08
C GLY A 124 -6.21 2.45 -2.65
N GLN A 125 -6.02 3.49 -3.47
CA GLN A 125 -6.50 4.84 -3.16
C GLN A 125 -8.02 4.90 -2.93
N ILE A 126 -8.79 4.17 -3.73
CA ILE A 126 -10.25 4.11 -3.60
C ILE A 126 -10.65 3.55 -2.24
N GLY A 127 -10.02 2.43 -1.82
CA GLY A 127 -10.28 1.85 -0.51
C GLY A 127 -9.90 2.80 0.63
N ALA A 128 -8.81 3.54 0.48
CA ALA A 128 -8.41 4.55 1.47
C ALA A 128 -9.42 5.70 1.56
N GLN A 129 -9.94 6.20 0.44
CA GLN A 129 -10.95 7.27 0.43
C GLN A 129 -12.29 6.81 1.00
N GLN A 130 -12.65 5.54 0.81
CA GLN A 130 -13.93 4.98 1.26
C GLN A 130 -13.89 4.44 2.70
N GLY A 131 -12.71 4.36 3.32
CA GLY A 131 -12.57 3.72 4.63
C GLY A 131 -12.79 2.20 4.57
N THR A 132 -12.41 1.57 3.45
CA THR A 132 -12.66 0.14 3.19
C THR A 132 -11.36 -0.63 2.93
N LEU A 133 -10.25 -0.16 3.49
CA LEU A 133 -8.97 -0.87 3.44
C LEU A 133 -9.05 -2.20 4.19
N VAL A 134 -8.15 -3.11 3.81
CA VAL A 134 -7.86 -4.34 4.55
C VAL A 134 -6.50 -4.15 5.23
N PHE A 135 -6.46 -4.30 6.55
CA PHE A 135 -5.23 -4.22 7.35
C PHE A 135 -4.69 -5.61 7.68
N MET A 136 -3.39 -5.78 7.49
CA MET A 136 -2.62 -6.96 7.87
C MET A 136 -1.68 -6.55 8.99
N ILE A 137 -1.90 -7.01 10.22
CA ILE A 137 -1.26 -6.41 11.40
C ILE A 137 -0.32 -7.41 12.06
N GLY A 138 0.91 -6.98 12.37
CA GLY A 138 1.88 -7.67 13.21
C GLY A 138 2.18 -6.89 14.48
N GLY A 139 2.35 -7.59 15.59
CA GLY A 139 2.78 -7.03 16.88
C GLY A 139 1.88 -7.41 18.07
N PRO A 140 1.99 -6.71 19.20
CA PRO A 140 1.30 -7.10 20.43
C PRO A 140 -0.23 -7.07 20.32
N LYS A 141 -0.88 -8.13 20.82
CA LYS A 141 -2.33 -8.29 20.74
C LYS A 141 -3.08 -7.20 21.49
N GLU A 142 -2.57 -6.79 22.64
CA GLU A 142 -3.19 -5.78 23.50
C GLU A 142 -3.27 -4.42 22.78
N ALA A 143 -2.20 -4.04 22.08
CA ALA A 143 -2.19 -2.82 21.27
C ALA A 143 -3.13 -2.95 20.06
N PHE A 144 -3.15 -4.10 19.38
CA PHE A 144 -4.10 -4.36 18.29
C PHE A 144 -5.56 -4.19 18.74
N GLU A 145 -5.94 -4.74 19.89
CA GLU A 145 -7.29 -4.66 20.45
C GLU A 145 -7.64 -3.23 20.91
N GLN A 146 -6.69 -2.53 21.55
CA GLN A 146 -6.87 -1.13 21.97
C GLN A 146 -7.19 -0.19 20.80
N LEU A 147 -6.69 -0.50 19.60
CA LEU A 147 -6.84 0.32 18.40
C LEU A 147 -8.03 -0.07 17.50
N ASP A 148 -8.89 -1.02 17.91
CA ASP A 148 -10.07 -1.45 17.14
C ASP A 148 -10.92 -0.29 16.56
N PRO A 149 -11.22 0.77 17.33
CA PRO A 149 -11.98 1.91 16.79
C PRO A 149 -11.27 2.65 15.65
N LEU A 150 -9.93 2.68 15.64
CA LEU A 150 -9.14 3.33 14.59
C LEU A 150 -9.10 2.48 13.32
N TRP A 151 -9.01 1.14 13.45
CA TRP A 151 -9.11 0.23 12.31
C TRP A 151 -10.45 0.38 11.61
N LYS A 152 -11.53 0.42 12.39
CA LYS A 152 -12.91 0.63 11.90
C LYS A 152 -13.11 1.94 11.17
N ALA A 153 -12.39 3.00 11.56
CA ALA A 153 -12.48 4.30 10.88
C ALA A 153 -11.88 4.25 9.47
N MET A 154 -10.87 3.42 9.23
CA MET A 154 -10.09 3.43 7.98
C MET A 154 -10.29 2.17 7.11
N GLY A 155 -10.87 1.11 7.66
CA GLY A 155 -10.91 -0.20 7.05
C GLY A 155 -12.25 -0.90 7.15
N LYS A 156 -12.44 -1.90 6.29
CA LYS A 156 -13.56 -2.86 6.36
C LYS A 156 -13.18 -4.18 7.03
N SER A 157 -11.88 -4.45 7.16
CA SER A 157 -11.35 -5.68 7.75
C SER A 157 -9.94 -5.44 8.28
N TRP A 158 -9.62 -6.02 9.43
CA TRP A 158 -8.29 -5.98 10.05
C TRP A 158 -8.03 -7.31 10.75
N VAL A 159 -6.83 -7.86 10.56
CA VAL A 159 -6.44 -9.16 11.12
C VAL A 159 -5.08 -9.04 11.77
N LEU A 160 -4.98 -9.47 13.03
CA LEU A 160 -3.70 -9.71 13.69
C LEU A 160 -3.12 -11.03 13.16
N VAL A 161 -2.08 -10.93 12.35
CA VAL A 161 -1.42 -12.05 11.66
C VAL A 161 -0.47 -12.78 12.60
N GLY A 162 0.19 -12.04 13.50
CA GLY A 162 1.17 -12.59 14.44
C GLY A 162 2.01 -11.49 15.08
N ASP A 163 3.22 -11.85 15.48
CA ASP A 163 4.19 -10.94 16.10
C ASP A 163 4.71 -9.88 15.10
N SER A 164 5.55 -8.96 15.58
CA SER A 164 6.12 -7.89 14.75
C SER A 164 6.79 -8.45 13.48
N GLY A 165 6.51 -7.78 12.36
CA GLY A 165 6.90 -8.18 11.00
C GLY A 165 5.91 -9.13 10.31
N ALA A 166 4.99 -9.77 11.03
CA ALA A 166 4.02 -10.68 10.43
C ALA A 166 3.02 -9.95 9.50
N GLY A 167 2.69 -8.69 9.79
CA GLY A 167 1.88 -7.85 8.92
C GLY A 167 2.58 -7.60 7.59
N GLN A 168 3.87 -7.29 7.60
CA GLN A 168 4.69 -7.14 6.38
C GLN A 168 4.83 -8.45 5.60
N ILE A 169 4.97 -9.60 6.27
CA ILE A 169 4.96 -10.92 5.59
C ILE A 169 3.62 -11.16 4.88
N ALA A 170 2.50 -10.90 5.56
CA ALA A 170 1.17 -11.02 4.94
C ALA A 170 1.01 -10.03 3.77
N LYS A 171 1.57 -8.82 3.88
CA LYS A 171 1.58 -7.87 2.77
C LYS A 171 2.44 -8.33 1.60
N ALA A 172 3.62 -8.90 1.84
CA ALA A 172 4.45 -9.50 0.79
C ALA A 172 3.68 -10.61 0.06
N ALA A 173 3.02 -11.51 0.80
CA ALA A 173 2.14 -12.53 0.22
C ALA A 173 0.98 -11.93 -0.60
N ASN A 174 0.37 -10.82 -0.13
CA ASN A 174 -0.63 -10.09 -0.89
C ASN A 174 -0.05 -9.55 -2.21
N GLN A 175 1.17 -9.01 -2.20
CA GLN A 175 1.78 -8.42 -3.39
C GLN A 175 2.25 -9.47 -4.41
N ILE A 176 2.58 -10.69 -3.99
CA ILE A 176 2.74 -11.85 -4.91
C ILE A 176 1.45 -12.03 -5.73
N MET A 177 0.31 -12.14 -5.05
CA MET A 177 -0.99 -12.36 -5.70
C MET A 177 -1.40 -11.18 -6.57
N VAL A 178 -1.23 -9.94 -6.09
CA VAL A 178 -1.58 -8.73 -6.85
C VAL A 178 -0.76 -8.65 -8.15
N ALA A 179 0.56 -8.80 -8.10
CA ALA A 179 1.40 -8.72 -9.29
C ALA A 179 1.08 -9.84 -10.30
N ALA A 180 0.94 -11.07 -9.84
CA ALA A 180 0.59 -12.22 -10.68
C ALA A 180 -0.76 -12.02 -11.39
N GLN A 181 -1.78 -11.54 -10.66
CA GLN A 181 -3.09 -11.27 -11.25
C GLN A 181 -3.04 -10.14 -12.30
N MET A 182 -2.26 -9.07 -12.09
CA MET A 182 -2.12 -8.00 -13.09
C MET A 182 -1.44 -8.51 -14.36
N ALA A 183 -0.38 -9.29 -14.23
CA ALA A 183 0.33 -9.88 -15.36
C ALA A 183 -0.57 -10.87 -16.12
N ALA A 184 -1.23 -11.79 -15.42
CA ALA A 184 -2.16 -12.75 -16.02
C ALA A 184 -3.37 -12.08 -16.70
N MET A 185 -3.90 -11.01 -16.12
CA MET A 185 -4.92 -10.18 -16.78
C MET A 185 -4.37 -9.55 -18.07
N GLY A 186 -3.15 -9.02 -18.03
CA GLY A 186 -2.49 -8.48 -19.22
C GLY A 186 -2.36 -9.52 -20.33
N GLU A 187 -1.91 -10.73 -20.00
CA GLU A 187 -1.84 -11.86 -20.94
C GLU A 187 -3.22 -12.20 -21.49
N LEU A 188 -4.23 -12.30 -20.61
CA LEU A 188 -5.61 -12.58 -20.99
C LEU A 188 -6.16 -11.58 -22.00
N LEU A 189 -5.98 -10.27 -21.75
CA LEU A 189 -6.54 -9.23 -22.61
C LEU A 189 -5.83 -9.21 -23.97
N VAL A 190 -4.50 -9.35 -23.98
CA VAL A 190 -3.70 -9.42 -25.21
C VAL A 190 -4.01 -10.68 -26.01
N PHE A 191 -4.14 -11.83 -25.35
CA PHE A 191 -4.51 -13.10 -25.95
C PHE A 191 -5.88 -13.01 -26.61
N ALA A 192 -6.90 -12.59 -25.87
CA ALA A 192 -8.27 -12.48 -26.38
C ALA A 192 -8.33 -11.57 -27.62
N GLN A 193 -7.68 -10.40 -27.56
CA GLN A 193 -7.64 -9.49 -28.70
C GLN A 193 -6.92 -10.10 -29.91
N LYS A 194 -5.77 -10.78 -29.72
CA LYS A 194 -5.07 -11.47 -30.81
C LYS A 194 -5.85 -12.66 -31.38
N SER A 195 -6.71 -13.27 -30.58
CA SER A 195 -7.62 -14.31 -31.03
C SER A 195 -8.85 -13.78 -31.77
N GLY A 196 -8.96 -12.46 -31.97
CA GLY A 196 -10.06 -11.85 -32.72
C GLY A 196 -11.37 -11.73 -31.94
N VAL A 197 -11.31 -11.74 -30.60
CA VAL A 197 -12.48 -11.54 -29.74
C VAL A 197 -12.30 -10.31 -28.87
N ASP A 198 -13.43 -9.69 -28.48
CA ASP A 198 -13.41 -8.54 -27.57
C ASP A 198 -12.85 -8.97 -26.20
N PRO A 199 -11.69 -8.45 -25.77
CA PRO A 199 -11.04 -8.88 -24.52
C PRO A 199 -11.89 -8.55 -23.29
N PHE A 200 -12.70 -7.49 -23.31
CA PHE A 200 -13.55 -7.10 -22.18
C PHE A 200 -14.82 -7.95 -22.11
N LYS A 201 -15.32 -8.46 -23.24
CA LYS A 201 -16.37 -9.49 -23.25
C LYS A 201 -15.87 -10.84 -22.74
N VAL A 202 -14.62 -11.20 -23.00
CA VAL A 202 -13.99 -12.39 -22.39
C VAL A 202 -13.93 -12.24 -20.87
N VAL A 203 -13.49 -11.08 -20.36
CA VAL A 203 -13.53 -10.79 -18.92
C VAL A 203 -14.94 -10.93 -18.35
N GLU A 204 -15.95 -10.35 -19.01
CA GLU A 204 -17.35 -10.44 -18.59
C GLU A 204 -17.83 -11.89 -18.48
N ALA A 205 -17.44 -12.76 -19.43
CA ALA A 205 -17.83 -14.16 -19.46
C ALA A 205 -17.18 -14.99 -18.33
N ILE A 206 -15.92 -14.71 -17.96
CA ILE A 206 -15.18 -15.57 -17.02
C ILE A 206 -15.17 -15.06 -15.58
N LYS A 207 -15.45 -13.77 -15.34
CA LYS A 207 -15.35 -13.18 -13.98
C LYS A 207 -16.38 -13.72 -12.98
N GLY A 208 -17.39 -14.46 -13.44
CA GLY A 208 -18.33 -15.18 -12.58
C GLY A 208 -17.90 -16.62 -12.23
N GLY A 209 -16.80 -17.12 -12.77
CA GLY A 209 -16.31 -18.48 -12.60
C GLY A 209 -15.01 -18.58 -11.80
N ALA A 210 -14.29 -19.69 -11.96
CA ALA A 210 -13.06 -19.98 -11.20
C ALA A 210 -11.91 -18.97 -11.43
N ALA A 211 -11.96 -18.18 -12.51
CA ALA A 211 -10.98 -17.13 -12.78
C ALA A 211 -11.20 -15.85 -11.95
N GLN A 212 -12.31 -15.75 -11.21
CA GLN A 212 -12.68 -14.53 -10.49
C GLN A 212 -11.59 -14.11 -9.51
N CYS A 213 -11.24 -12.83 -9.58
CA CYS A 213 -10.39 -12.17 -8.60
C CYS A 213 -10.66 -10.65 -8.63
N TRP A 214 -10.23 -9.95 -7.58
CA TRP A 214 -10.40 -8.51 -7.45
C TRP A 214 -9.85 -7.73 -8.66
N THR A 215 -8.73 -8.18 -9.24
CA THR A 215 -8.12 -7.54 -10.40
C THR A 215 -9.06 -7.50 -11.60
N LEU A 216 -9.76 -8.60 -11.89
CA LEU A 216 -10.72 -8.68 -12.99
C LEU A 216 -11.97 -7.82 -12.75
N ASP A 217 -12.35 -7.60 -11.49
CA ASP A 217 -13.49 -6.75 -11.15
C ASP A 217 -13.17 -5.26 -11.33
N VAL A 218 -11.94 -4.85 -11.03
CA VAL A 218 -11.59 -3.43 -10.86
C VAL A 218 -10.83 -2.83 -12.04
N LYS A 219 -9.91 -3.58 -12.66
CA LYS A 219 -8.96 -3.02 -13.63
C LYS A 219 -9.47 -2.99 -15.08
N PRO A 220 -10.11 -4.06 -15.62
CA PRO A 220 -10.59 -4.08 -17.00
C PRO A 220 -11.50 -2.90 -17.39
N PRO A 221 -12.47 -2.45 -16.57
CA PRO A 221 -13.31 -1.29 -16.91
C PRO A 221 -12.51 0.01 -17.14
N ARG A 222 -11.38 0.18 -16.44
CA ARG A 222 -10.48 1.34 -16.62
C ARG A 222 -9.68 1.21 -17.90
N LEU A 223 -9.10 0.04 -18.15
CA LEU A 223 -8.33 -0.25 -19.36
C LEU A 223 -9.18 -0.15 -20.64
N ALA A 224 -10.45 -0.56 -20.59
CA ALA A 224 -11.41 -0.40 -21.68
C ALA A 224 -11.61 1.07 -22.09
N GLN A 225 -11.44 1.99 -21.15
CA GLN A 225 -11.52 3.44 -21.36
C GLN A 225 -10.15 4.08 -21.65
N GLY A 226 -9.09 3.28 -21.79
CA GLY A 226 -7.71 3.78 -21.96
C GLY A 226 -7.11 4.41 -20.69
N ILE A 227 -7.75 4.25 -19.53
CA ILE A 227 -7.34 4.91 -18.29
C ILE A 227 -6.21 4.11 -17.63
N ARG A 228 -4.99 4.64 -17.72
CA ARG A 228 -3.79 4.09 -17.06
C ARG A 228 -3.24 4.97 -15.93
N THR A 229 -4.00 5.96 -15.49
CA THR A 229 -3.64 6.77 -14.31
C THR A 229 -3.65 5.92 -13.04
N PRO A 230 -2.68 6.11 -12.12
CA PRO A 230 -2.44 5.18 -11.03
C PRO A 230 -3.47 5.28 -9.91
N GLY A 231 -3.99 4.13 -9.47
CA GLY A 231 -4.39 3.90 -8.08
C GLY A 231 -3.25 3.27 -7.26
N PHE A 232 -2.31 2.60 -7.93
CA PHE A 232 -1.03 2.13 -7.39
C PHE A 232 0.03 2.17 -8.50
N LYS A 233 1.12 2.92 -8.30
CA LYS A 233 2.12 3.18 -9.35
C LYS A 233 2.97 1.94 -9.65
N ALA A 234 3.34 1.75 -10.91
CA ALA A 234 4.17 0.64 -11.34
C ALA A 234 5.52 0.57 -10.62
N HIS A 235 6.19 1.70 -10.37
CA HIS A 235 7.45 1.69 -9.61
C HIS A 235 7.27 1.24 -8.15
N MET A 236 6.11 1.51 -7.54
CA MET A 236 5.80 1.02 -6.19
C MET A 236 5.53 -0.49 -6.21
N GLN A 237 4.88 -1.00 -7.26
CA GLN A 237 4.71 -2.44 -7.45
C GLN A 237 6.05 -3.15 -7.64
N LEU A 238 6.99 -2.57 -8.40
CA LEU A 238 8.35 -3.10 -8.51
C LEU A 238 9.06 -3.11 -7.16
N LYS A 239 8.97 -2.02 -6.40
CA LYS A 239 9.54 -1.93 -5.04
C LYS A 239 8.99 -3.02 -4.13
N ASP A 240 7.68 -3.26 -4.15
CA ASP A 240 7.05 -4.34 -3.37
C ASP A 240 7.53 -5.73 -3.83
N LEU A 241 7.68 -5.96 -5.14
CA LEU A 241 8.22 -7.21 -5.67
C LEU A 241 9.68 -7.45 -5.28
N ASN A 242 10.48 -6.39 -5.18
CA ASN A 242 11.84 -6.50 -4.65
C ASN A 242 11.83 -6.92 -3.17
N ILE A 243 10.95 -6.34 -2.34
CA ILE A 243 10.75 -6.79 -0.95
C ILE A 243 10.37 -8.26 -0.90
N VAL A 244 9.44 -8.69 -1.77
CA VAL A 244 8.99 -10.09 -1.88
C VAL A 244 10.16 -11.03 -2.20
N LEU A 245 11.00 -10.69 -3.18
CA LEU A 245 12.12 -11.53 -3.58
C LEU A 245 13.21 -11.56 -2.51
N ASP A 246 13.60 -10.42 -1.93
CA ASP A 246 14.55 -10.35 -0.81
C ASP A 246 14.07 -11.18 0.39
N THR A 247 12.77 -11.12 0.70
CA THR A 247 12.15 -11.92 1.76
C THR A 247 12.19 -13.41 1.39
N GLY A 248 11.88 -13.75 0.14
CA GLY A 248 11.98 -15.11 -0.38
C GLY A 248 13.39 -15.70 -0.22
N GLU A 249 14.42 -14.94 -0.55
CA GLU A 249 15.82 -15.34 -0.34
C GLU A 249 16.14 -15.57 1.14
N THR A 250 15.70 -14.66 2.01
CA THR A 250 15.91 -14.75 3.47
C THR A 250 15.31 -16.02 4.06
N TYR A 251 14.16 -16.45 3.55
CA TYR A 251 13.44 -17.64 4.03
C TYR A 251 13.61 -18.88 3.14
N HIS A 252 14.47 -18.80 2.12
CA HIS A 252 14.66 -19.85 1.11
C HIS A 252 13.35 -20.33 0.46
N ALA A 253 12.39 -19.42 0.26
CA ALA A 253 11.13 -19.69 -0.40
C ALA A 253 11.27 -19.45 -1.92
N PRO A 254 11.00 -20.46 -2.78
CA PRO A 254 11.08 -20.27 -4.22
C PRO A 254 9.90 -19.44 -4.75
N LEU A 255 10.18 -18.40 -5.52
CA LEU A 255 9.18 -17.44 -6.02
C LEU A 255 9.25 -17.20 -7.54
N PRO A 256 9.21 -18.24 -8.38
CA PRO A 256 9.47 -18.13 -9.82
C PRO A 256 8.49 -17.20 -10.56
N LEU A 257 7.21 -17.19 -10.17
CA LEU A 257 6.23 -16.27 -10.76
C LEU A 257 6.49 -14.81 -10.36
N SER A 258 6.98 -14.58 -9.14
CA SER A 258 7.36 -13.24 -8.69
C SER A 258 8.58 -12.73 -9.44
N GLU A 259 9.56 -13.58 -9.74
CA GLU A 259 10.73 -13.21 -10.57
C GLU A 259 10.30 -12.73 -11.96
N VAL A 260 9.45 -13.50 -12.63
CA VAL A 260 8.93 -13.17 -13.98
C VAL A 260 8.14 -11.87 -13.95
N THR A 261 7.22 -11.71 -12.99
CA THR A 261 6.42 -10.48 -12.89
C THR A 261 7.26 -9.27 -12.51
N ARG A 262 8.31 -9.44 -11.68
CA ARG A 262 9.27 -8.39 -11.33
C ARG A 262 10.07 -7.92 -12.56
N GLU A 263 10.40 -8.81 -13.49
CA GLU A 263 10.97 -8.43 -14.80
C GLU A 263 10.00 -7.62 -15.66
N MET A 264 8.71 -7.98 -15.68
CA MET A 264 7.70 -7.20 -16.42
C MET A 264 7.54 -5.78 -15.88
N PHE A 265 7.48 -5.62 -14.55
CA PHE A 265 7.41 -4.28 -13.96
C PHE A 265 8.71 -3.49 -14.14
N LYS A 266 9.87 -4.16 -14.17
CA LYS A 266 11.13 -3.52 -14.56
C LYS A 266 11.09 -3.01 -15.99
N ASP A 267 10.66 -3.82 -16.95
CA ASP A 267 10.51 -3.41 -18.36
C ASP A 267 9.61 -2.18 -18.51
N MET A 268 8.50 -2.16 -17.75
CA MET A 268 7.58 -1.04 -17.72
C MET A 268 8.28 0.26 -17.29
N ILE A 269 9.12 0.22 -16.24
CA ILE A 269 9.87 1.40 -15.79
C ILE A 269 10.95 1.80 -16.79
N ASP A 270 11.69 0.84 -17.34
CA ASP A 270 12.76 1.10 -18.30
C ASP A 270 12.22 1.79 -19.58
N HIS A 271 10.92 1.63 -19.88
CA HIS A 271 10.21 2.32 -20.97
C HIS A 271 9.48 3.62 -20.54
N GLY A 272 9.71 4.11 -19.32
CA GLY A 272 9.14 5.38 -18.85
C GLY A 272 7.71 5.29 -18.31
N ASP A 273 7.14 4.08 -18.16
CA ASP A 273 5.77 3.87 -17.69
C ASP A 273 5.68 3.77 -16.15
N GLY A 274 6.76 4.07 -15.40
CA GLY A 274 6.83 3.87 -13.95
C GLY A 274 5.79 4.64 -13.12
N GLU A 275 5.24 5.73 -13.66
CA GLU A 275 4.20 6.55 -13.03
C GLU A 275 2.77 6.09 -13.37
N GLN A 276 2.61 5.15 -14.30
CA GLN A 276 1.30 4.59 -14.64
C GLN A 276 0.82 3.61 -13.55
N ASP A 277 -0.47 3.28 -13.60
CA ASP A 277 -1.06 2.25 -12.75
C ASP A 277 -0.39 0.88 -12.97
N ASN A 278 -0.29 0.07 -11.92
CA ASN A 278 0.28 -1.28 -12.02
C ASN A 278 -0.47 -2.20 -12.99
N ALA A 279 -1.75 -1.94 -13.30
CA ALA A 279 -2.47 -2.67 -14.33
C ALA A 279 -1.95 -2.40 -15.74
N ALA A 280 -1.22 -1.30 -15.96
CA ALA A 280 -0.61 -0.97 -17.24
C ALA A 280 0.61 -1.87 -17.58
N VAL A 281 0.93 -2.88 -16.75
CA VAL A 281 1.94 -3.92 -17.05
C VAL A 281 1.65 -4.68 -18.35
N LEU A 282 0.39 -4.68 -18.83
CA LEU A 282 0.08 -5.20 -20.17
C LEU A 282 0.83 -4.47 -21.29
N SER A 283 1.35 -3.24 -21.06
CA SER A 283 2.15 -2.50 -22.03
C SER A 283 3.40 -3.26 -22.48
N VAL A 284 3.98 -4.08 -21.60
CA VAL A 284 5.10 -4.97 -21.91
C VAL A 284 4.72 -5.96 -23.02
N LEU A 285 3.50 -6.48 -22.98
CA LEU A 285 2.97 -7.45 -23.95
C LEU A 285 2.50 -6.76 -25.23
N GLU A 286 1.85 -5.60 -25.10
CA GLU A 286 1.46 -4.73 -26.22
C GLU A 286 2.67 -4.41 -27.09
N ARG A 287 3.79 -3.98 -26.49
CA ARG A 287 5.06 -3.70 -27.19
C ARG A 287 5.59 -4.91 -27.96
N LYS A 288 5.55 -6.11 -27.35
CA LYS A 288 6.01 -7.35 -27.99
C LYS A 288 5.13 -7.82 -29.14
N THR A 289 3.86 -7.47 -29.09
CA THR A 289 2.85 -8.00 -30.01
C THR A 289 2.41 -7.02 -31.09
N GLY A 290 2.74 -5.73 -30.92
CA GLY A 290 2.33 -4.64 -31.80
C GLY A 290 0.86 -4.25 -31.68
N ILE A 291 0.17 -4.70 -30.62
CA ILE A 291 -1.25 -4.39 -30.41
C ILE A 291 -1.42 -3.37 -29.28
N HIS A 292 -2.55 -2.68 -29.26
CA HIS A 292 -2.99 -1.85 -28.14
C HIS A 292 -4.36 -2.34 -27.65
N VAL A 293 -4.49 -2.59 -26.35
CA VAL A 293 -5.74 -2.93 -25.67
C VAL A 293 -6.36 -1.65 -25.10
N GLY A 294 -7.53 -1.27 -25.62
CA GLY A 294 -8.21 -0.04 -25.25
C GLY A 294 -9.19 0.44 -26.33
N PRO A 295 -9.70 1.68 -26.25
CA PRO A 295 -10.70 2.21 -27.18
C PRO A 295 -10.20 2.33 -28.62
N ASP A 296 -8.89 2.50 -28.80
CA ASP A 296 -8.24 2.64 -30.12
C ASP A 296 -7.75 1.30 -30.70
N ALA A 297 -8.11 0.18 -30.07
CA ALA A 297 -7.81 -1.14 -30.59
C ALA A 297 -8.53 -1.39 -31.92
N PRO A 298 -7.88 -1.97 -32.94
CA PRO A 298 -8.58 -2.48 -34.11
C PRO A 298 -9.65 -3.47 -33.66
N LYS A 299 -10.92 -3.19 -33.98
CA LYS A 299 -12.00 -4.15 -33.75
C LYS A 299 -11.83 -5.31 -34.73
N PRO A 300 -12.05 -6.56 -34.29
CA PRO A 300 -12.05 -7.71 -35.20
C PRO A 300 -13.08 -7.54 -36.33
#